data_AF-A0A090ADP6-F1
#
_entry.id   AF-A0A090ADP6-F1
#
_cell.length_a   1.000
_cell.length_b   1.000
_cell.length_c   1.000
_cell.angle_alpha   90.00
_cell.angle_beta   90.00
_cell.angle_gamma   90.00
#
_symmetry.space_group_name_H-M   'P 1'
#
loop_
_entity.id
_entity.type
_entity.pdbx_description
1 polymer ?
#
loop_
_entity_poly.entity_id
_entity_poly.type
_entity_poly.pdbx_seq_one_letter_code
_entity_poly.pdbx_strand_id
1 'polypeptide(L)'
;MRYNNLIAGILLGFFWISPVFATRKVLQPFQCQPVSSPENELKLCVLNLSEDEAQWFILKETRLSERIPVAPQSLSTVDDFQISPTQSFLAIVSVGEGHPILDVVDLKRLLEHKIVKSLLSINPYPGFIHIEKWQKEQLIVVTDRLLTYSTSAETEKSYPLGLPEGEKFALEIATGKITPLTPHARNPIRFYSQQLYNSHQWEVAEAITALVSLQAGKAIPILQQALKHHQDAEIKKALREAIEKLTR
;
A
#
# COMPACT_ATOMS: atom_id res chain seq x y z
N MET A 1 -17.57 3.09 -69.11
CA MET A 1 -17.87 2.34 -67.87
C MET A 1 -16.69 2.51 -66.93
N ARG A 2 -16.91 3.18 -65.78
CA ARG A 2 -15.87 3.50 -64.79
C ARG A 2 -15.86 2.42 -63.71
N TYR A 3 -14.70 1.80 -63.48
CA TYR A 3 -14.48 0.91 -62.33
C TYR A 3 -13.97 1.74 -61.15
N ASN A 4 -14.74 1.79 -60.06
CA ASN A 4 -14.32 2.34 -58.78
C ASN A 4 -13.64 1.24 -57.96
N ASN A 5 -12.37 1.45 -57.63
CA ASN A 5 -11.63 0.67 -56.64
C ASN A 5 -11.99 1.15 -55.24
N LEU A 6 -12.52 0.26 -54.40
CA LEU A 6 -12.72 0.49 -52.97
C LEU A 6 -11.67 -0.36 -52.22
N ILE A 7 -10.62 0.28 -51.71
CA ILE A 7 -9.61 -0.37 -50.85
C ILE A 7 -10.08 -0.17 -49.40
N ALA A 8 -10.54 -1.25 -48.78
CA ALA A 8 -10.83 -1.31 -47.35
C ALA A 8 -9.53 -1.58 -46.59
N GLY A 9 -8.96 -0.55 -45.97
CA GLY A 9 -7.82 -0.67 -45.06
C GLY A 9 -8.27 -1.14 -43.68
N ILE A 10 -8.04 -2.41 -43.37
CA ILE A 10 -8.21 -2.96 -42.01
C ILE A 10 -6.95 -2.61 -41.21
N LEU A 11 -7.04 -1.62 -40.34
CA LEU A 11 -6.02 -1.31 -39.33
C LEU A 11 -6.16 -2.29 -38.17
N LEU A 12 -5.37 -3.37 -38.19
CA LEU A 12 -5.17 -4.26 -37.05
C LEU A 12 -4.31 -3.53 -36.01
N GLY A 13 -4.97 -2.88 -35.05
CA GLY A 13 -4.33 -2.36 -33.85
C GLY A 13 -3.87 -3.51 -32.96
N PHE A 14 -2.59 -3.87 -33.04
CA PHE A 14 -1.95 -4.75 -32.07
C PHE A 14 -1.87 -4.01 -30.73
N PHE A 15 -2.80 -4.33 -29.82
CA PHE A 15 -2.65 -4.00 -28.41
C PHE A 15 -1.52 -4.85 -27.83
N TRP A 16 -0.34 -4.23 -27.68
CA TRP A 16 0.74 -4.78 -26.86
C TRP A 16 0.30 -4.71 -25.39
N ILE A 17 -0.24 -5.82 -24.89
CA ILE A 17 -0.35 -6.04 -23.44
C ILE A 17 1.06 -6.38 -22.98
N SER A 18 1.84 -5.38 -22.60
CA SER A 18 3.10 -5.62 -21.90
C SER A 18 2.75 -6.25 -20.56
N PRO A 19 3.13 -7.50 -20.27
CA PRO A 19 3.01 -8.04 -18.93
C PRO A 19 3.84 -7.15 -18.01
N VAL A 20 3.17 -6.47 -17.07
CA VAL A 20 3.83 -5.80 -15.96
C VAL A 20 4.37 -6.90 -15.06
N PHE A 21 5.54 -7.43 -15.42
CA PHE A 21 6.34 -8.18 -14.48
C PHE A 21 6.75 -7.18 -13.41
N ALA A 22 6.15 -7.29 -12.22
CA ALA A 22 6.67 -6.66 -11.02
C ALA A 22 8.15 -7.05 -10.93
N THR A 23 9.04 -6.15 -11.34
CA THR A 23 10.48 -6.39 -11.30
C THR A 23 10.80 -6.61 -9.84
N ARG A 24 11.12 -7.87 -9.49
CA ARG A 24 11.50 -8.24 -8.14
C ARG A 24 12.69 -7.36 -7.77
N LYS A 25 12.46 -6.33 -6.96
CA LYS A 25 13.50 -5.42 -6.52
C LYS A 25 14.55 -6.29 -5.82
N VAL A 26 15.77 -6.27 -6.33
CA VAL A 26 16.86 -7.02 -5.70
C VAL A 26 17.13 -6.31 -4.38
N LEU A 27 16.75 -6.99 -3.28
CA LEU A 27 17.01 -6.51 -1.93
C LEU A 27 18.49 -6.18 -1.82
N GLN A 28 18.77 -4.92 -1.50
CA GLN A 28 20.13 -4.49 -1.27
C GLN A 28 20.58 -5.07 0.08
N PRO A 29 21.68 -5.83 0.12
CA PRO A 29 22.15 -6.44 1.35
C PRO A 29 22.57 -5.38 2.37
N PHE A 30 23.06 -4.23 1.91
CA PHE A 30 23.51 -3.13 2.77
C PHE A 30 22.99 -1.79 2.25
N GLN A 31 22.39 -1.00 3.13
CA GLN A 31 21.80 0.30 2.81
C GLN A 31 22.16 1.31 3.91
N CYS A 32 22.43 2.57 3.55
CA CYS A 32 22.77 3.64 4.50
C CYS A 32 22.07 4.95 4.14
N GLN A 33 21.70 5.73 5.16
CA GLN A 33 21.22 7.11 5.01
C GLN A 33 21.88 8.06 6.00
N PRO A 34 22.15 9.32 5.60
CA PRO A 34 22.68 10.33 6.49
C PRO A 34 21.62 10.75 7.54
N VAL A 35 22.06 10.96 8.77
CA VAL A 35 21.21 11.23 9.95
C VAL A 35 21.36 12.67 10.45
N SER A 36 22.31 13.45 9.93
CA SER A 36 22.60 14.81 10.44
C SER A 36 23.20 15.76 9.39
N SER A 37 23.24 17.04 9.77
CA SER A 37 23.91 18.15 9.07
C SER A 37 25.41 17.84 8.78
N PRO A 38 26.01 18.42 7.71
CA PRO A 38 27.39 18.15 7.25
C PRO A 38 28.52 18.16 8.29
N GLU A 39 28.31 18.71 9.49
CA GLU A 39 29.34 18.81 10.52
C GLU A 39 29.53 17.53 11.35
N ASN A 40 28.56 16.61 11.32
CA ASN A 40 28.68 15.28 11.92
C ASN A 40 28.13 14.27 10.91
N GLU A 41 29.00 13.55 10.21
CA GLU A 41 28.61 12.49 9.28
C GLU A 41 28.13 11.24 10.03
N LEU A 42 26.94 11.31 10.63
CA LEU A 42 26.24 10.14 11.14
C LEU A 42 25.48 9.49 9.99
N LYS A 43 25.68 8.18 9.80
CA LYS A 43 24.92 7.38 8.84
C LYS A 43 24.21 6.25 9.58
N LEU A 44 22.91 6.12 9.36
CA LEU A 44 22.12 4.97 9.80
C LEU A 44 22.17 3.95 8.68
N CYS A 45 22.67 2.76 9.00
CA CYS A 45 22.81 1.68 8.05
C CYS A 45 22.06 0.44 8.50
N VAL A 46 21.60 -0.33 7.53
CA VAL A 46 20.99 -1.65 7.74
C VAL A 46 21.69 -2.67 6.85
N LEU A 47 21.94 -3.84 7.42
CA LEU A 47 22.48 -5.02 6.78
C LEU A 47 21.41 -6.12 6.84
N ASN A 48 20.82 -6.44 5.69
CA ASN A 48 19.93 -7.59 5.55
C ASN A 48 20.78 -8.87 5.48
N LEU A 49 20.56 -9.77 6.44
CA LEU A 49 21.18 -11.09 6.47
C LEU A 49 20.23 -12.11 5.82
N SER A 50 20.77 -13.13 5.15
CA SER A 50 19.96 -14.10 4.41
C SER A 50 19.16 -15.04 5.30
N GLU A 51 19.66 -15.33 6.50
CA GLU A 51 19.09 -16.32 7.43
C GLU A 51 18.74 -15.72 8.80
N ASP A 52 19.00 -14.43 9.00
CA ASP A 52 18.86 -13.73 10.28
C ASP A 52 18.10 -12.41 10.10
N GLU A 53 17.68 -11.81 11.21
CA GLU A 53 17.10 -10.47 11.24
C GLU A 53 18.09 -9.40 10.74
N ALA A 54 17.55 -8.37 10.09
CA ALA A 54 18.34 -7.25 9.62
C ALA A 54 19.07 -6.54 10.78
N GLN A 55 20.36 -6.30 10.61
CA GLN A 55 21.20 -5.66 11.62
C GLN A 55 21.37 -4.17 11.33
N TRP A 56 21.12 -3.33 12.32
CA TRP A 56 21.22 -1.88 12.19
C TRP A 56 22.46 -1.31 12.88
N PHE A 57 23.07 -0.31 12.24
CA PHE A 57 24.30 0.31 12.69
C PHE A 57 24.22 1.82 12.57
N ILE A 58 24.85 2.52 13.51
CA ILE A 58 25.22 3.93 13.36
C ILE A 58 26.70 3.97 13.01
N LEU A 59 27.01 4.45 11.82
CA LEU A 59 28.37 4.75 11.41
C LEU A 59 28.70 6.20 11.77
N LYS A 60 29.89 6.37 12.35
CA LYS A 60 30.49 7.67 12.68
C LYS A 60 31.87 7.67 12.05
N GLU A 61 32.24 8.67 11.25
CA GLU A 61 33.57 8.68 10.59
C GLU A 61 34.74 8.58 11.58
N THR A 62 34.56 9.08 12.80
CA THR A 62 35.63 9.24 13.78
C THR A 62 35.63 8.19 14.89
N ARG A 63 34.69 7.23 14.87
CA ARG A 63 34.51 6.26 15.97
C ARG A 63 34.15 4.87 15.45
N LEU A 64 34.29 3.88 16.33
CA LEU A 64 33.75 2.54 16.09
C LEU A 64 32.25 2.63 15.81
N SER A 65 31.79 1.83 14.85
CA SER A 65 30.38 1.67 14.54
C SER A 65 29.64 1.13 15.75
N GLU A 66 28.46 1.69 16.00
CA GLU A 66 27.59 1.24 17.09
C GLU A 66 26.43 0.43 16.51
N ARG A 67 26.27 -0.82 16.93
CA ARG A 67 25.07 -1.59 16.64
C ARG A 67 23.88 -1.01 17.40
N ILE A 68 22.74 -0.86 16.74
CA ILE A 68 21.48 -0.52 17.39
C ILE A 68 20.76 -1.83 17.72
N PRO A 69 20.31 -2.03 18.97
CA PRO A 69 19.38 -3.10 19.27
C PRO A 69 18.05 -2.73 18.61
N VAL A 70 17.61 -3.48 17.60
CA VAL A 70 16.32 -3.16 16.95
C VAL A 70 15.42 -4.38 17.03
N ALA A 71 14.32 -4.21 17.76
CA ALA A 71 13.21 -5.15 17.84
C ALA A 71 11.91 -4.34 17.76
N PRO A 72 11.35 -4.28 16.56
CA PRO A 72 10.02 -4.82 16.36
C PRO A 72 10.12 -6.05 15.44
N GLN A 73 9.21 -7.01 15.65
CA GLN A 73 9.09 -8.25 14.86
C GLN A 73 8.99 -8.01 13.35
N SER A 74 8.64 -6.79 12.94
CA SER A 74 8.53 -6.39 11.54
C SER A 74 9.89 -6.27 10.85
N LEU A 75 11.03 -6.15 11.54
CA LEU A 75 12.32 -5.82 10.91
C LEU A 75 13.20 -7.02 10.49
N SER A 76 12.59 -8.18 10.22
CA SER A 76 13.33 -9.36 9.75
C SER A 76 14.12 -9.08 8.47
N THR A 77 13.47 -8.48 7.46
CA THR A 77 14.12 -8.07 6.22
C THR A 77 13.63 -6.68 5.84
N VAL A 78 14.53 -5.72 5.69
CA VAL A 78 14.21 -4.32 5.35
C VAL A 78 14.30 -4.13 3.85
N ASP A 79 13.17 -3.84 3.20
CA ASP A 79 13.12 -3.56 1.76
C ASP A 79 13.54 -2.12 1.45
N ASP A 80 13.08 -1.17 2.27
CA ASP A 80 13.38 0.24 2.14
C ASP A 80 13.29 0.95 3.49
N PHE A 81 14.00 2.06 3.64
CA PHE A 81 13.80 2.97 4.76
C PHE A 81 14.09 4.40 4.34
N GLN A 82 13.45 5.38 4.97
CA GLN A 82 13.72 6.80 4.73
C GLN A 82 13.66 7.62 6.01
N ILE A 83 14.66 8.48 6.21
CA ILE A 83 14.69 9.47 7.28
C ILE A 83 13.92 10.73 6.83
N SER A 84 13.04 11.22 7.70
CA SER A 84 12.30 12.47 7.48
C SER A 84 13.25 13.68 7.33
N PRO A 85 12.87 14.73 6.58
CA PRO A 85 13.70 15.92 6.40
C PRO A 85 14.09 16.63 7.70
N THR A 86 13.24 16.59 8.73
CA THR A 86 13.55 17.15 10.05
C THR A 86 14.31 16.19 10.97
N GLN A 87 14.61 14.97 10.50
CA GLN A 87 15.29 13.92 11.26
C GLN A 87 14.53 13.51 12.54
N SER A 88 13.22 13.74 12.58
CA SER A 88 12.36 13.36 13.71
C SER A 88 11.87 11.91 13.61
N PHE A 89 11.68 11.44 12.37
CA PHE A 89 11.09 10.15 12.05
C PHE A 89 11.96 9.33 11.11
N LEU A 90 11.86 8.00 11.26
CA LEU A 90 12.40 7.00 10.36
C LEU A 90 11.25 6.10 9.90
N ALA A 91 10.97 6.12 8.60
CA ALA A 91 10.04 5.20 7.97
C ALA A 91 10.80 3.94 7.51
N ILE A 92 10.22 2.77 7.74
CA ILE A 92 10.84 1.49 7.42
C ILE A 92 9.77 0.61 6.76
N VAL A 93 10.07 0.11 5.56
CA VAL A 93 9.29 -0.96 4.93
C VAL A 93 10.09 -2.24 5.06
N SER A 94 9.45 -3.24 5.63
CA SER A 94 10.06 -4.53 5.90
C SER A 94 9.11 -5.67 5.54
N VAL A 95 9.66 -6.87 5.41
CA VAL A 95 8.93 -8.08 5.03
C VAL A 95 9.19 -9.16 6.06
N GLY A 96 8.14 -9.59 6.76
CA GLY A 96 8.16 -10.71 7.71
C GLY A 96 7.14 -11.77 7.26
N GLU A 97 7.56 -13.03 7.17
CA GLU A 97 6.70 -14.14 6.68
C GLU A 97 6.05 -13.88 5.29
N GLY A 98 6.66 -13.01 4.49
CA GLY A 98 6.13 -12.58 3.19
C GLY A 98 5.10 -11.44 3.27
N HIS A 99 4.84 -10.90 4.46
CA HIS A 99 3.91 -9.80 4.66
C HIS A 99 4.70 -8.49 4.73
N PRO A 100 4.45 -7.52 3.83
CA PRO A 100 5.08 -6.22 3.95
C PRO A 100 4.46 -5.45 5.12
N ILE A 101 5.29 -4.73 5.86
CA ILE A 101 4.88 -3.88 6.98
C ILE A 101 5.59 -2.54 6.82
N LEU A 102 4.85 -1.45 7.00
CA LEU A 102 5.41 -0.12 7.13
C LEU A 102 5.37 0.29 8.60
N ASP A 103 6.53 0.58 9.17
CA ASP A 103 6.66 1.21 10.47
C ASP A 103 7.21 2.63 10.34
N VAL A 104 6.75 3.52 11.20
CA VAL A 104 7.36 4.84 11.39
C VAL A 104 7.79 4.97 12.85
N VAL A 105 9.09 5.13 13.08
CA VAL A 105 9.68 5.17 14.42
C VAL A 105 10.19 6.55 14.80
N ASP A 106 10.18 6.83 16.10
CA ASP A 106 10.82 8.02 16.69
C ASP A 106 12.35 7.90 16.55
N LEU A 107 12.93 8.65 15.60
CA LEU A 107 14.35 8.55 15.26
C LEU A 107 15.23 9.11 16.37
N LYS A 108 14.81 10.18 17.03
CA LYS A 108 15.58 10.78 18.13
C LYS A 108 15.75 9.79 19.28
N ARG A 109 14.66 9.14 19.70
CA ARG A 109 14.72 8.09 20.74
C ARG A 109 15.59 6.92 20.33
N LEU A 110 15.53 6.52 19.07
CA LEU A 110 16.37 5.44 18.54
C LEU A 110 17.86 5.79 18.65
N LEU A 111 18.25 7.00 18.26
CA LEU A 111 19.66 7.40 18.22
C LEU A 111 20.24 7.67 19.60
N GLU A 112 19.51 8.39 20.45
CA GLU A 112 19.97 8.87 21.76
C GLU A 112 19.83 7.79 22.84
N HIS A 113 18.74 7.03 22.80
CA HIS A 113 18.39 6.09 23.88
C HIS A 113 18.42 4.63 23.45
N LYS A 114 18.65 4.35 22.15
CA LYS A 114 18.57 3.00 21.58
C LYS A 114 17.20 2.34 21.83
N ILE A 115 16.15 3.16 21.91
CA ILE A 115 14.77 2.70 22.12
C ILE A 115 14.02 2.81 20.81
N VAL A 116 13.53 1.67 20.31
CA VAL A 116 12.60 1.65 19.19
C VAL A 116 11.20 1.94 19.70
N LYS A 117 10.59 3.00 19.20
CA LYS A 117 9.18 3.30 19.45
C LYS A 117 8.48 3.49 18.12
N SER A 118 7.68 2.50 17.71
CA SER A 118 6.77 2.65 16.57
C SER A 118 5.69 3.66 16.93
N LEU A 119 5.55 4.69 16.10
CA LEU A 119 4.53 5.73 16.16
C LEU A 119 3.34 5.39 15.27
N LEU A 120 3.58 4.63 14.20
CA LEU A 120 2.61 4.17 13.23
C LEU A 120 3.09 2.83 12.68
N SER A 121 2.19 1.85 12.60
CA SER A 121 2.44 0.57 11.95
C SER A 121 1.29 0.24 11.02
N ILE A 122 1.58 -0.03 9.75
CA ILE A 122 0.60 -0.36 8.71
C ILE A 122 0.98 -1.71 8.12
N ASN A 123 0.10 -2.69 8.27
CA ASN A 123 0.18 -3.96 7.59
C ASN A 123 -0.85 -4.00 6.46
N PRO A 124 -0.47 -3.78 5.19
CA PRO A 124 -1.37 -3.86 4.06
C PRO A 124 -1.81 -5.30 3.72
N TYR A 125 -1.36 -6.36 4.40
CA TYR A 125 -1.59 -7.73 3.93
C TYR A 125 -3.07 -8.12 3.78
N PRO A 126 -3.45 -8.82 2.69
CA PRO A 126 -2.64 -9.10 1.50
C PRO A 126 -2.42 -7.81 0.71
N GLY A 127 -1.27 -7.63 0.06
CA GLY A 127 -0.97 -6.42 -0.73
C GLY A 127 0.49 -6.00 -0.61
N PHE A 128 0.81 -4.80 -1.10
CA PHE A 128 2.13 -4.18 -0.96
C PHE A 128 2.03 -2.80 -0.34
N ILE A 129 3.14 -2.33 0.24
CA ILE A 129 3.31 -0.92 0.60
C ILE A 129 4.76 -0.53 0.33
N HIS A 130 4.99 0.65 -0.24
CA HIS A 130 6.33 1.20 -0.40
C HIS A 130 6.36 2.69 -0.04
N ILE A 131 7.54 3.14 0.38
CA ILE A 131 7.80 4.56 0.63
C ILE A 131 8.06 5.22 -0.73
N GLU A 132 7.29 6.25 -1.07
CA GLU A 132 7.62 7.10 -2.23
C GLU A 132 8.62 8.17 -1.82
N LYS A 133 8.26 8.97 -0.82
CA LYS A 133 9.07 10.09 -0.34
C LYS A 133 8.51 10.69 0.94
N TRP A 134 9.34 11.49 1.61
CA TRP A 134 8.86 12.50 2.54
C TRP A 134 8.50 13.80 1.83
N GLN A 135 7.39 14.41 2.23
CA GLN A 135 6.99 15.77 1.85
C GLN A 135 6.76 16.58 3.13
N LYS A 136 7.80 17.31 3.56
CA LYS A 136 7.86 17.88 4.93
C LYS A 136 7.73 16.74 5.96
N GLU A 137 6.81 16.85 6.90
CA GLU A 137 6.51 15.84 7.93
C GLU A 137 5.45 14.81 7.51
N GLN A 138 5.06 14.81 6.23
CA GLN A 138 4.12 13.83 5.69
C GLN A 138 4.88 12.76 4.92
N LEU A 139 4.64 11.50 5.27
CA LEU A 139 5.17 10.36 4.52
C LEU A 139 4.21 10.04 3.38
N ILE A 140 4.71 10.08 2.15
CA ILE A 140 3.95 9.65 0.97
C ILE A 140 4.26 8.19 0.73
N VAL A 141 3.21 7.36 0.76
CA VAL A 141 3.30 5.92 0.53
C VAL A 141 2.43 5.52 -0.63
N VAL A 142 2.79 4.39 -1.24
CA VAL A 142 2.05 3.80 -2.34
C VAL A 142 1.69 2.36 -1.98
N THR A 143 0.47 1.96 -2.29
CA THR A 143 -0.07 0.64 -1.97
C THR A 143 -1.22 0.30 -2.91
N ASP A 144 -1.58 -0.97 -3.00
CA ASP A 144 -2.81 -1.48 -3.60
C ASP A 144 -3.94 -1.62 -2.57
N ARG A 145 -3.85 -0.97 -1.41
CA ARG A 145 -4.80 -1.12 -0.31
C ARG A 145 -5.40 0.19 0.15
N LEU A 146 -6.69 0.17 0.47
CA LEU A 146 -7.40 1.34 0.97
C LEU A 146 -7.08 1.62 2.44
N LEU A 147 -6.02 2.38 2.70
CA LEU A 147 -5.52 2.66 4.06
C LEU A 147 -6.47 3.50 4.92
N THR A 148 -7.40 4.23 4.32
CA THR A 148 -8.43 5.00 5.07
C THR A 148 -9.54 4.13 5.63
N TYR A 149 -9.63 2.88 5.17
CA TYR A 149 -10.52 1.87 5.74
C TYR A 149 -9.75 1.15 6.85
N SER A 150 -9.77 1.72 8.06
CA SER A 150 -9.30 1.02 9.24
C SER A 150 -10.43 0.18 9.80
N THR A 151 -10.21 -1.12 9.85
CA THR A 151 -10.99 -2.00 10.69
C THR A 151 -10.47 -1.75 12.08
N SER A 152 -11.33 -1.22 12.96
CA SER A 152 -10.97 -1.08 14.37
C SER A 152 -10.37 -2.40 14.85
N ALA A 153 -9.28 -2.33 15.61
CA ALA A 153 -8.47 -3.48 16.04
C ALA A 153 -9.26 -4.66 16.65
N GLU A 154 -10.54 -4.46 16.99
CA GLU A 154 -11.46 -5.45 17.55
C GLU A 154 -12.12 -6.38 16.51
N THR A 155 -12.08 -6.08 15.21
CA THR A 155 -12.59 -7.00 14.16
C THR A 155 -11.45 -7.70 13.44
N GLU A 156 -10.93 -8.74 14.09
CA GLU A 156 -9.78 -9.59 13.74
C GLU A 156 -9.79 -10.24 12.34
N LYS A 157 -10.75 -9.92 11.46
CA LYS A 157 -10.99 -10.63 10.18
C LYS A 157 -11.24 -9.77 8.95
N SER A 158 -11.09 -8.44 9.02
CA SER A 158 -11.31 -7.62 7.84
C SER A 158 -9.97 -7.18 7.25
N TYR A 159 -9.60 -7.83 6.16
CA TYR A 159 -8.49 -7.42 5.31
C TYR A 159 -8.74 -6.02 4.74
N PRO A 160 -7.67 -5.24 4.51
CA PRO A 160 -7.80 -3.96 3.83
C PRO A 160 -8.29 -4.17 2.39
N LEU A 161 -9.20 -3.30 1.96
CA LEU A 161 -9.86 -3.42 0.66
C LEU A 161 -8.86 -3.13 -0.48
N GLY A 162 -8.87 -3.97 -1.51
CA GLY A 162 -7.95 -3.84 -2.65
C GLY A 162 -8.30 -2.65 -3.54
N LEU A 163 -7.29 -1.99 -4.06
CA LEU A 163 -7.35 -0.89 -5.01
C LEU A 163 -6.44 -1.22 -6.21
N PRO A 164 -6.50 -0.43 -7.30
CA PRO A 164 -5.52 -0.57 -8.37
C PRO A 164 -4.11 -0.35 -7.84
N GLU A 165 -3.11 -0.90 -8.53
CA GLU A 165 -1.71 -0.65 -8.18
C GLU A 165 -1.38 0.85 -8.30
N GLY A 166 -0.54 1.33 -7.39
CA GLY A 166 0.00 2.69 -7.47
C GLY A 166 -0.84 3.77 -6.75
N GLU A 167 -1.82 3.38 -5.94
CA GLU A 167 -2.61 4.35 -5.16
C GLU A 167 -1.76 4.96 -4.04
N LYS A 168 -1.95 6.28 -3.84
CA LYS A 168 -1.06 7.08 -2.99
C LYS A 168 -1.78 7.63 -1.77
N PHE A 169 -1.09 7.61 -0.64
CA PHE A 169 -1.58 8.15 0.63
C PHE A 169 -0.52 9.04 1.28
N ALA A 170 -0.96 10.16 1.84
CA ALA A 170 -0.15 10.98 2.74
C ALA A 170 -0.45 10.59 4.18
N LEU A 171 0.58 10.22 4.93
CA LEU A 171 0.52 9.86 6.35
C LEU A 171 1.07 11.02 7.18
N GLU A 172 0.23 11.60 8.03
CA GLU A 172 0.63 12.63 8.98
C GLU A 172 1.00 11.99 10.32
N ILE A 173 2.31 11.83 10.55
CA ILE A 173 2.82 11.00 11.66
C ILE A 173 2.39 11.52 13.04
N ALA A 174 2.35 12.84 13.20
CA ALA A 174 1.98 13.47 14.47
C ALA A 174 0.52 13.22 14.87
N THR A 175 -0.39 13.08 13.90
CA THR A 175 -1.83 12.93 14.14
C THR A 175 -2.34 11.51 13.85
N GLY A 176 -1.54 10.69 13.17
CA GLY A 176 -1.97 9.41 12.61
C GLY A 176 -2.94 9.54 11.44
N LYS A 177 -3.17 10.76 10.93
CA LYS A 177 -4.14 10.99 9.85
C LYS A 177 -3.62 10.45 8.52
N ILE A 178 -4.46 9.67 7.84
CA ILE A 178 -4.20 9.12 6.51
C ILE A 178 -5.06 9.86 5.49
N THR A 179 -4.44 10.46 4.48
CA THR A 179 -5.13 11.23 3.44
C THR A 179 -4.90 10.62 2.05
N PRO A 180 -5.97 10.22 1.33
CA PRO A 180 -5.84 9.66 -0.01
C PRO A 180 -5.50 10.76 -1.02
N LEU A 181 -4.54 10.48 -1.91
CA LEU A 181 -4.05 11.44 -2.90
C LEU A 181 -4.56 11.15 -4.31
N THR A 182 -4.96 9.91 -4.59
CA THR A 182 -5.42 9.44 -5.89
C THR A 182 -6.96 9.37 -5.97
N PRO A 183 -7.56 9.47 -7.17
CA PRO A 183 -9.02 9.50 -7.32
C PRO A 183 -9.76 8.28 -6.78
N HIS A 184 -9.22 7.06 -6.97
CA HIS A 184 -9.88 5.84 -6.49
C HIS A 184 -9.86 5.78 -4.96
N ALA A 185 -8.70 6.01 -4.34
CA ALA A 185 -8.60 6.10 -2.89
C ALA A 185 -9.44 7.22 -2.25
N ARG A 186 -9.64 8.35 -2.96
CA ARG A 186 -10.50 9.47 -2.50
C ARG A 186 -11.99 9.17 -2.59
N ASN A 187 -12.40 8.34 -3.54
CA ASN A 187 -13.79 7.97 -3.74
C ASN A 187 -13.92 6.45 -3.96
N PRO A 188 -13.66 5.65 -2.92
CA PRO A 188 -13.59 4.19 -3.05
C PRO A 188 -14.95 3.60 -3.43
N ILE A 189 -16.06 4.18 -2.94
CA ILE A 189 -17.42 3.75 -3.34
C ILE A 189 -17.59 3.87 -4.84
N ARG A 190 -17.22 5.01 -5.46
CA ARG A 190 -17.31 5.18 -6.91
C ARG A 190 -16.44 4.16 -7.65
N PHE A 191 -15.22 3.93 -7.18
CA PHE A 191 -14.32 2.94 -7.76
C PHE A 191 -14.94 1.53 -7.76
N TYR A 192 -15.37 1.02 -6.60
CA TYR A 192 -15.98 -0.31 -6.53
C TYR A 192 -17.33 -0.38 -7.26
N SER A 193 -18.09 0.71 -7.32
CA SER A 193 -19.32 0.77 -8.11
C SER A 193 -19.07 0.55 -9.60
N GLN A 194 -17.94 1.04 -10.12
CA GLN A 194 -17.54 0.82 -11.51
C GLN A 194 -17.11 -0.62 -11.73
N GLN A 195 -16.38 -1.21 -10.78
CA GLN A 195 -15.93 -2.61 -10.81
C GLN A 195 -17.10 -3.60 -10.88
N LEU A 196 -18.27 -3.26 -10.33
CA LEU A 196 -19.46 -4.09 -10.48
C LEU A 196 -19.88 -4.31 -11.93
N TYR A 197 -19.44 -3.51 -12.89
CA TYR A 197 -19.81 -3.64 -14.31
C TYR A 197 -18.68 -4.24 -15.17
N ASN A 198 -17.61 -4.71 -14.55
CA ASN A 198 -16.51 -5.38 -15.25
C ASN A 198 -16.84 -6.84 -15.60
N SER A 199 -16.12 -7.39 -16.58
CA SER A 199 -16.36 -8.74 -17.09
C SER A 199 -15.79 -9.87 -16.23
N HIS A 200 -14.88 -9.57 -15.30
CA HIS A 200 -14.24 -10.60 -14.47
C HIS A 200 -15.02 -10.83 -13.17
N GLN A 201 -15.51 -12.05 -12.96
CA GLN A 201 -16.33 -12.41 -11.79
C GLN A 201 -15.64 -12.12 -10.44
N TRP A 202 -14.31 -12.31 -10.36
CA TRP A 202 -13.57 -12.09 -9.11
C TRP A 202 -13.51 -10.61 -8.72
N GLU A 203 -13.37 -9.70 -9.68
CA GLU A 203 -13.39 -8.24 -9.45
C GLU A 203 -14.77 -7.80 -8.93
N VAL A 204 -15.83 -8.39 -9.48
CA VAL A 204 -17.20 -8.12 -9.03
C VAL A 204 -17.40 -8.59 -7.59
N ALA A 205 -16.93 -9.78 -7.23
CA ALA A 205 -17.04 -10.30 -5.85
C ALA A 205 -16.29 -9.43 -4.83
N GLU A 206 -15.08 -8.97 -5.18
CA GLU A 206 -14.32 -8.04 -4.36
C GLU A 206 -15.03 -6.68 -4.22
N ALA A 207 -15.56 -6.14 -5.32
CA ALA A 207 -16.31 -4.89 -5.31
C ALA A 207 -17.58 -4.96 -4.44
N ILE A 208 -18.34 -6.07 -4.51
CA ILE A 208 -19.49 -6.30 -3.63
C ILE A 208 -19.04 -6.28 -2.17
N THR A 209 -17.98 -7.02 -1.84
CA THR A 209 -17.44 -7.10 -0.47
C THR A 209 -17.02 -5.72 0.02
N ALA A 210 -16.29 -4.97 -0.80
CA ALA A 210 -15.83 -3.63 -0.47
C ALA A 210 -16.98 -2.63 -0.26
N LEU A 211 -18.01 -2.66 -1.11
CA LEU A 211 -19.19 -1.79 -0.98
C LEU A 211 -20.00 -2.10 0.27
N VAL A 212 -20.13 -3.38 0.64
CA VAL A 212 -20.75 -3.80 1.89
C VAL A 212 -19.96 -3.28 3.09
N SER A 213 -18.63 -3.40 3.05
CA SER A 213 -17.73 -2.94 4.11
C SER A 213 -17.70 -1.42 4.28
N LEU A 214 -17.78 -0.66 3.18
CA LEU A 214 -17.49 0.78 3.20
C LEU A 214 -18.61 1.69 3.71
N GLN A 215 -19.89 1.28 3.67
CA GLN A 215 -21.00 1.96 4.38
C GLN A 215 -22.38 1.40 3.97
N ALA A 216 -23.09 0.90 4.97
CA ALA A 216 -24.24 0.03 4.86
C ALA A 216 -25.50 0.55 4.14
N GLY A 217 -25.69 1.85 3.95
CA GLY A 217 -26.92 2.37 3.29
C GLY A 217 -26.74 2.83 1.85
N LYS A 218 -25.63 3.52 1.56
CA LYS A 218 -25.41 4.18 0.25
C LYS A 218 -25.07 3.18 -0.87
N ALA A 219 -24.63 1.99 -0.51
CA ALA A 219 -24.35 0.93 -1.48
C ALA A 219 -25.63 0.27 -2.03
N ILE A 220 -26.77 0.30 -1.30
CA ILE A 220 -27.98 -0.43 -1.70
C ILE A 220 -28.46 -0.04 -3.11
N PRO A 221 -28.64 1.25 -3.47
CA PRO A 221 -29.07 1.62 -4.82
C PRO A 221 -28.11 1.15 -5.91
N ILE A 222 -26.81 1.17 -5.61
CA ILE A 222 -25.74 0.75 -6.52
C ILE A 222 -25.82 -0.75 -6.77
N LEU A 223 -25.93 -1.55 -5.69
CA LEU A 223 -26.06 -3.00 -5.77
C LEU A 223 -27.37 -3.39 -6.49
N GLN A 224 -28.48 -2.71 -6.21
CA GLN A 224 -29.75 -2.93 -6.91
C GLN A 224 -29.65 -2.63 -8.42
N GLN A 225 -28.92 -1.59 -8.80
CA GLN A 225 -28.68 -1.28 -10.21
C GLN A 225 -27.82 -2.35 -10.88
N ALA A 226 -26.75 -2.82 -10.22
CA ALA A 226 -25.93 -3.93 -10.71
C ALA A 226 -26.73 -5.24 -10.85
N LEU A 227 -27.65 -5.51 -9.91
CA LEU A 227 -28.51 -6.71 -9.91
C LEU A 227 -29.37 -6.80 -11.18
N LYS A 228 -29.86 -5.64 -11.66
CA LYS A 228 -30.65 -5.51 -12.89
C LYS A 228 -29.80 -5.68 -14.15
N HIS A 229 -28.52 -5.35 -14.10
CA HIS A 229 -27.61 -5.35 -15.24
C HIS A 229 -27.04 -6.74 -15.54
N HIS A 230 -26.58 -7.45 -14.51
CA HIS A 230 -25.96 -8.76 -14.67
C HIS A 230 -26.94 -9.80 -15.20
N GLN A 231 -26.43 -10.83 -15.88
CA GLN A 231 -27.20 -12.03 -16.26
C GLN A 231 -26.74 -13.29 -15.53
N ASP A 232 -25.49 -13.30 -15.08
CA ASP A 232 -24.89 -14.39 -14.32
C ASP A 232 -25.65 -14.66 -13.01
N ALA A 233 -26.00 -15.93 -12.76
CA ALA A 233 -26.81 -16.33 -11.62
C ALA A 233 -26.07 -16.21 -10.28
N GLU A 234 -24.77 -16.50 -10.26
CA GLU A 234 -23.93 -16.44 -9.05
C GLU A 234 -23.69 -14.98 -8.64
N ILE A 235 -23.39 -14.10 -9.60
CA ILE A 235 -23.29 -12.66 -9.33
C ILE A 235 -24.62 -12.10 -8.80
N LYS A 236 -25.75 -12.45 -9.43
CA LYS A 236 -27.07 -12.02 -8.96
C LYS A 236 -27.37 -12.49 -7.54
N LYS A 237 -26.98 -13.71 -7.19
CA LYS A 237 -27.12 -14.27 -5.84
C LYS A 237 -26.30 -13.47 -4.84
N ALA A 238 -25.00 -13.26 -5.11
CA ALA A 238 -24.11 -12.47 -4.26
C ALA A 238 -24.61 -11.03 -4.04
N LEU A 239 -25.13 -10.38 -5.09
CA LEU A 239 -25.70 -9.03 -4.99
C LEU A 239 -26.95 -8.99 -4.09
N ARG A 240 -27.84 -9.99 -4.19
CA ARG A 240 -29.02 -10.09 -3.32
C ARG A 240 -28.63 -10.30 -1.86
N GLU A 241 -27.72 -11.22 -1.59
CA GLU A 241 -27.20 -11.49 -0.25
C GLU A 241 -26.55 -10.24 0.36
N ALA A 242 -25.78 -9.49 -0.43
CA ALA A 242 -25.21 -8.22 -0.02
C ALA A 242 -26.28 -7.17 0.30
N ILE A 243 -27.29 -7.00 -0.54
CA ILE A 243 -28.42 -6.07 -0.29
C ILE A 243 -29.16 -6.45 1.00
N GLU A 244 -29.43 -7.75 1.19
CA GLU A 244 -30.10 -8.25 2.40
C GLU A 244 -29.27 -7.98 3.65
N LYS A 245 -27.96 -8.27 3.61
CA LYS A 245 -27.03 -8.00 4.71
C LYS A 245 -27.00 -6.52 5.10
N LEU A 246 -27.16 -5.63 4.12
CA LEU A 246 -27.17 -4.17 4.34
C LEU A 246 -28.52 -3.61 4.81
N THR A 247 -29.61 -4.37 4.66
CA THR A 247 -30.96 -3.93 5.03
C THR A 247 -31.35 -4.37 6.44
N ARG A 248 -30.65 -5.36 7.00
CA ARG A 248 -30.82 -5.84 8.38
C ARG A 248 -30.02 -4.98 9.35
#